data_AF-A0A8R7Q8K8-F1
#
_entry.id   AF-A0A8R7Q8K8-F1
#
_cell.length_a   1.000
_cell.length_b   1.000
_cell.length_c   1.000
_cell.angle_alpha   90.00
_cell.angle_beta   90.00
_cell.angle_gamma   90.00
#
_symmetry.space_group_name_H-M   'P 1'
#
loop_
_entity.id
_entity.type
_entity.pdbx_description
1 polymer ?
#
loop_
_entity_poly.entity_id
_entity_poly.type
_entity_poly.pdbx_seq_one_letter_code
_entity_poly.pdbx_strand_id
1 'polypeptide(L)'
;MIATTARIRSMSPTEQDQVTRRVLLQGRSRGSLYPVPSFRASSSFSQSSRHVLSAVKLTSEHWHKRLGHPSSSVVDSVIRLNKLPCAPSRESLVCDACQRGKMHQLPYNNSSHVTNFPLELVHTDAWGRL
;
A
#
# COMPACT_ATOMS: atom_id res chain seq x y z
N MET A 1 -5.21 45.68 -34.75
CA MET A 1 -5.70 44.79 -33.68
C MET A 1 -4.52 43.95 -33.19
N ILE A 2 -3.90 44.34 -32.08
CA ILE A 2 -2.78 43.59 -31.49
C ILE A 2 -3.38 42.80 -30.32
N ALA A 3 -3.54 41.50 -30.48
CA ALA A 3 -4.11 40.64 -29.44
C ALA A 3 -3.04 40.38 -28.36
N THR A 4 -3.21 41.04 -27.22
CA THR A 4 -2.43 40.78 -26.00
C THR A 4 -2.86 39.43 -25.43
N THR A 5 -2.12 38.36 -25.70
CA THR A 5 -2.37 37.06 -25.06
C THR A 5 -1.82 37.08 -23.63
N ALA A 6 -2.74 37.17 -22.67
CA ALA A 6 -2.47 37.03 -21.24
C ALA A 6 -1.84 35.65 -20.97
N ARG A 7 -0.64 35.65 -20.40
CA ARG A 7 0.07 34.43 -19.99
C ARG A 7 -0.59 33.90 -18.71
N ILE A 8 -1.42 32.87 -18.85
CA ILE A 8 -2.02 32.15 -17.72
C ILE A 8 -0.88 31.62 -16.85
N ARG A 9 -0.73 32.17 -15.64
CA ARG A 9 0.16 31.61 -14.61
C ARG A 9 -0.40 30.22 -14.26
N SER A 10 0.30 29.17 -14.67
CA SER A 10 -0.01 27.82 -14.21
C SER A 10 0.19 27.76 -12.69
N MET A 11 -0.90 27.54 -11.95
CA MET A 11 -0.83 27.24 -10.52
C MET A 11 -0.05 25.93 -10.34
N SER A 12 1.04 25.97 -9.58
CA SER A 12 1.77 24.78 -9.19
C SER A 12 0.95 24.01 -8.15
N PRO A 13 0.54 22.76 -8.42
CA PRO A 13 -0.13 21.96 -7.41
C PRO A 13 0.84 21.68 -6.24
N THR A 14 0.29 21.74 -5.03
CA THR A 14 1.00 21.52 -3.76
C THR A 14 0.44 20.27 -3.11
N GLU A 15 1.27 19.26 -2.92
CA GLU A 15 0.91 18.10 -2.11
C GLU A 15 1.03 18.47 -0.63
N GLN A 16 -0.03 18.25 0.14
CA GLN A 16 -0.09 18.56 1.56
C GLN A 16 -0.36 17.29 2.35
N ASP A 17 0.29 17.17 3.51
CA ASP A 17 -0.05 16.15 4.49
C ASP A 17 -1.49 16.36 4.99
N GLN A 18 -2.32 15.32 4.95
CA GLN A 18 -3.76 15.46 5.26
C GLN A 18 -4.04 15.85 6.72
N VAL A 19 -3.15 15.50 7.64
CA VAL A 19 -3.36 15.71 9.09
C VAL A 19 -2.78 17.06 9.52
N THR A 20 -1.53 17.33 9.15
CA THR A 20 -0.79 18.53 9.57
C THR A 20 -1.00 19.71 8.62
N ARG A 21 -1.60 19.48 7.45
CA ARG A 21 -1.73 20.46 6.34
C ARG A 21 -0.41 21.09 5.90
N ARG A 22 0.72 20.49 6.28
CA ARG A 22 2.03 20.97 5.89
C ARG A 22 2.25 20.62 4.42
N VAL A 23 2.69 21.60 3.64
CA VAL A 23 3.12 21.38 2.25
C VAL A 23 4.32 20.43 2.29
N LEU A 24 4.14 19.23 1.73
CA LEU A 24 5.18 18.21 1.63
C LEU A 24 6.03 18.44 0.38
N LEU A 25 5.38 18.85 -0.72
CA LEU A 25 6.06 19.08 -1.99
C LEU A 25 5.38 20.22 -2.76
N GLN A 26 6.18 21.19 -3.21
CA GLN A 26 5.74 22.24 -4.12
C GLN A 26 6.63 22.19 -5.37
N GLY A 27 6.03 21.94 -6.52
CA GLY A 27 6.77 21.78 -7.77
C GLY A 27 5.95 22.14 -9.00
N ARG A 28 6.65 22.48 -10.08
CA ARG A 28 6.01 22.67 -11.39
C ARG A 28 5.65 21.29 -11.95
N SER A 29 4.37 20.96 -12.01
CA SER A 29 3.88 19.81 -12.76
C SER A 29 4.14 20.00 -14.26
N ARG A 30 4.56 18.94 -14.95
CA ARG A 30 4.64 18.88 -16.42
C ARG A 30 3.69 17.78 -16.88
N GLY A 31 2.62 18.15 -17.58
CA GLY A 31 1.65 17.20 -18.13
C GLY A 31 1.12 16.22 -17.09
N SER A 32 0.49 16.74 -16.02
CA SER A 32 -0.09 16.02 -14.87
C SER A 32 0.85 15.17 -14.00
N LEU A 33 2.15 15.13 -14.30
CA LEU A 33 3.14 14.42 -13.48
C LEU A 33 4.10 15.41 -12.82
N TYR A 34 4.53 15.10 -11.59
CA TYR A 34 5.63 15.81 -10.95
C TYR A 34 6.95 15.23 -11.47
N PRO A 35 7.83 16.05 -12.08
CA PRO A 35 9.14 15.57 -12.48
C PRO A 35 9.97 15.35 -11.21
N VAL A 36 10.25 14.08 -10.89
CA VAL A 36 11.29 13.75 -9.91
C VAL A 36 12.62 14.15 -10.57
N PRO A 37 13.43 15.04 -9.96
CA PRO A 37 14.74 15.36 -10.52
C PRO A 37 15.53 14.06 -10.66
N SER A 38 15.72 13.61 -11.89
CA SER A 38 16.76 12.64 -12.16
C SER A 38 18.04 13.35 -11.75
N PHE A 39 18.69 12.90 -10.68
CA PHE A 39 20.07 13.25 -10.43
C PHE A 39 20.85 12.73 -11.63
N ARG A 40 20.92 13.53 -12.70
CA ARG A 40 21.94 13.39 -13.72
C ARG A 40 23.22 13.44 -12.90
N ALA A 41 23.94 12.33 -12.90
CA ALA A 41 25.24 12.26 -12.27
C ALA A 41 26.12 13.29 -12.96
N SER A 42 26.06 14.54 -12.47
CA SER A 42 27.06 15.54 -12.71
C SER A 42 28.33 14.92 -12.15
N SER A 43 29.24 14.64 -13.07
CA SER A 43 30.54 14.00 -12.90
C SER A 43 31.47 14.81 -11.99
N SER A 44 31.10 14.98 -10.72
CA SER A 44 31.93 15.56 -9.65
C SER A 44 31.32 15.45 -8.24
N PHE A 45 30.23 14.70 -8.01
CA PHE A 45 29.77 14.45 -6.64
C PHE A 45 30.62 13.37 -5.98
N SER A 46 31.32 13.78 -4.92
CA SER A 46 31.99 12.98 -3.92
C SER A 46 31.30 11.64 -3.71
N GLN A 47 32.11 10.59 -3.68
CA GLN A 47 31.80 9.20 -3.41
C GLN A 47 30.81 9.05 -2.23
N SER A 48 29.51 9.24 -2.51
CA SER A 48 28.45 8.83 -1.61
C SER A 48 28.62 7.33 -1.50
N SER A 49 29.00 6.86 -0.31
CA SER A 49 29.14 5.44 -0.01
C SER A 49 27.90 4.74 -0.56
N ARG A 50 28.12 3.96 -1.64
CA ARG A 50 27.14 2.96 -2.06
C ARG A 50 27.15 1.95 -0.93
N HIS A 51 26.34 2.20 0.10
CA HIS A 51 26.05 1.22 1.11
C HIS A 51 25.33 0.09 0.38
N VAL A 52 26.10 -0.90 -0.05
CA VAL A 52 25.57 -2.21 -0.38
C VAL A 52 25.03 -2.72 0.94
N LEU A 53 23.71 -2.60 1.12
CA LEU A 53 23.03 -3.24 2.23
C LEU A 53 23.42 -4.72 2.17
N SER A 54 24.06 -5.17 3.24
CA SER A 54 24.60 -6.52 3.41
C SER A 54 23.66 -7.56 2.80
N ALA A 55 24.25 -8.54 2.10
CA ALA A 55 23.55 -9.67 1.50
C ALA A 55 22.97 -10.59 2.60
N VAL A 56 21.98 -10.09 3.35
CA VAL A 56 21.17 -10.91 4.24
C VAL A 56 20.43 -11.89 3.33
N LYS A 57 20.81 -13.18 3.40
CA LYS A 57 20.06 -14.23 2.72
C LYS A 57 18.64 -14.20 3.28
N LEU A 58 17.71 -13.79 2.44
CA LEU A 58 16.29 -13.68 2.78
C LEU A 58 15.74 -15.07 3.08
N THR A 59 14.94 -15.22 4.12
CA THR A 59 14.22 -16.48 4.36
C THR A 59 12.95 -16.54 3.50
N SER A 60 12.32 -17.71 3.41
CA SER A 60 11.03 -17.86 2.72
C SER A 60 9.96 -16.90 3.30
N GLU A 61 9.99 -16.62 4.60
CA GLU A 61 9.09 -15.64 5.24
C GLU A 61 9.28 -14.22 4.70
N HIS A 62 10.52 -13.81 4.42
CA HIS A 62 10.78 -12.49 3.83
C HIS A 62 10.22 -12.41 2.41
N TRP A 63 10.35 -13.48 1.63
CA TRP A 63 9.76 -13.56 0.29
C TRP A 63 8.23 -13.57 0.35
N HIS A 64 7.64 -14.30 1.30
CA HIS A 64 6.20 -14.27 1.58
C HIS A 64 5.68 -12.85 1.82
N LYS A 65 6.35 -12.05 2.67
CA LYS A 65 5.96 -10.65 2.93
C LYS A 65 6.16 -9.76 1.69
N ARG A 66 7.28 -9.90 0.97
CA ARG A 66 7.60 -9.08 -0.22
C ARG A 66 6.70 -9.34 -1.42
N LEU A 67 6.24 -10.58 -1.59
CA LEU A 67 5.39 -10.99 -2.72
C LEU A 67 3.90 -10.73 -2.46
N GLY A 68 3.54 -10.10 -1.34
CA GLY A 68 2.15 -9.77 -1.02
C GLY A 68 1.38 -10.91 -0.37
N HIS A 69 2.01 -11.64 0.55
CA HIS A 69 1.38 -12.71 1.34
C HIS A 69 0.81 -13.91 0.57
N PRO A 70 1.43 -14.41 -0.52
CA PRO A 70 0.96 -15.62 -1.19
C PRO A 70 1.19 -16.87 -0.32
N SER A 71 0.55 -17.99 -0.66
CA SER A 71 0.76 -19.27 0.04
C SER A 71 2.22 -19.71 -0.01
N SER A 72 2.65 -20.47 0.99
CA SER A 72 4.01 -21.04 1.05
C SER A 72 4.38 -21.79 -0.24
N SER A 73 3.45 -22.59 -0.79
CA SER A 73 3.63 -23.31 -2.05
C SER A 73 3.94 -22.41 -3.26
N VAL A 74 3.31 -21.24 -3.32
CA VAL A 74 3.55 -20.24 -4.37
C VAL A 74 4.90 -19.57 -4.13
N VAL A 75 5.23 -19.20 -2.89
CA VAL A 75 6.53 -18.63 -2.55
C VAL A 75 7.66 -19.59 -2.94
N ASP A 76 7.55 -20.86 -2.57
CA ASP A 76 8.55 -21.89 -2.90
C ASP A 76 8.67 -22.12 -4.40
N SER A 77 7.57 -22.03 -5.13
CA SER A 77 7.58 -22.12 -6.60
C SER A 77 8.28 -20.91 -7.22
N VAL A 78 7.97 -19.69 -6.77
CA VAL A 78 8.62 -18.46 -7.25
C VAL A 78 10.12 -18.47 -6.95
N ILE A 79 10.52 -18.87 -5.74
CA ILE A 79 11.93 -18.97 -5.35
C ILE A 79 12.67 -19.96 -6.25
N ARG A 80 12.11 -21.16 -6.48
CA ARG A 80 12.74 -22.19 -7.32
C ARG A 80 12.81 -21.78 -8.80
N LEU A 81 11.70 -21.31 -9.37
CA LEU A 81 11.63 -20.96 -10.79
C LEU A 81 12.56 -19.81 -11.14
N ASN A 82 12.74 -18.86 -10.23
CA ASN A 82 13.57 -17.68 -10.43
C ASN A 82 14.96 -17.77 -9.79
N LYS A 83 15.31 -18.93 -9.20
CA LYS A 83 16.60 -19.17 -8.51
C LYS A 83 16.95 -18.07 -7.50
N LEU A 84 15.95 -17.62 -6.73
CA LEU A 84 16.12 -16.52 -5.79
C LEU A 84 16.98 -16.96 -4.59
N PRO A 85 17.86 -16.09 -4.07
CA PRO A 85 18.63 -16.41 -2.86
C PRO A 85 17.67 -16.57 -1.69
N CYS A 86 17.65 -17.77 -1.10
CA CYS A 86 16.83 -18.09 0.06
C CYS A 86 17.65 -18.84 1.11
N ALA A 87 17.68 -18.34 2.35
CA ALA A 87 18.21 -19.09 3.48
C ALA A 87 17.19 -20.13 3.94
N PRO A 88 17.65 -21.32 4.39
CA PRO A 88 16.76 -22.30 5.00
C PRO A 88 16.08 -21.67 6.23
N SER A 89 14.76 -21.67 6.25
CA SER A 89 13.98 -21.27 7.43
C SER A 89 13.89 -22.45 8.37
N ARG A 90 14.13 -22.24 9.67
CA ARG A 90 14.03 -23.32 10.68
C ARG A 90 12.62 -23.53 11.21
N GLU A 91 11.71 -22.58 11.01
CA GLU A 91 10.35 -22.64 11.54
C GLU A 91 9.36 -22.05 10.54
N SER A 92 8.20 -22.69 10.39
CA SER A 92 7.06 -22.15 9.66
C SER A 92 6.31 -21.19 10.56
N LEU A 93 6.71 -19.92 10.56
CA LEU A 93 5.99 -18.88 11.28
C LEU A 93 4.68 -18.59 10.54
N VAL A 94 3.56 -18.71 11.24
CA VAL A 94 2.28 -18.19 10.76
C VAL A 94 2.41 -16.68 10.67
N CYS A 95 2.17 -16.12 9.49
CA CYS A 95 2.28 -14.68 9.31
C CYS A 95 1.10 -13.96 9.99
N ASP A 96 1.40 -13.05 10.92
CA ASP A 96 0.41 -12.22 11.62
C ASP A 96 -0.57 -11.50 10.69
N ALA A 97 -0.08 -10.95 9.58
CA ALA A 97 -0.91 -10.22 8.63
C ALA A 97 -1.88 -11.17 7.91
N CYS A 98 -1.42 -12.36 7.53
CA CYS A 98 -2.27 -13.40 6.95
C CYS A 98 -3.29 -13.92 7.95
N GLN A 99 -2.88 -14.11 9.21
CA GLN A 99 -3.78 -14.54 10.27
C GLN A 99 -4.90 -13.53 10.44
N ARG A 100 -4.56 -12.25 10.65
CA ARG A 100 -5.55 -11.17 10.77
C ARG A 100 -6.44 -11.03 9.54
N GLY A 101 -5.88 -11.14 8.33
CA GLY A 101 -6.66 -11.07 7.08
C GLY A 101 -7.57 -12.28 6.84
N LYS A 102 -7.32 -13.41 7.49
CA LYS A 102 -8.15 -14.63 7.42
C LYS A 102 -9.06 -14.80 8.63
N MET A 103 -8.95 -13.96 9.64
CA MET A 103 -9.88 -13.97 10.77
C MET A 103 -11.25 -13.52 10.27
N HIS A 104 -12.23 -14.41 10.39
CA HIS A 104 -13.62 -14.09 10.18
C HIS A 104 -14.23 -13.74 11.53
N GLN A 105 -15.22 -12.85 11.53
CA GLN A 105 -16.02 -12.61 12.73
C GLN A 105 -16.65 -13.94 13.18
N LEU A 106 -16.55 -14.26 14.46
CA LEU A 106 -17.24 -15.42 15.04
C LEU A 106 -18.75 -15.26 14.84
N PRO A 107 -19.51 -16.37 14.79
CA PRO A 107 -20.96 -16.30 14.72
C PRO A 107 -21.52 -15.37 15.79
N TYR A 108 -22.50 -14.54 15.40
CA TYR A 108 -23.23 -13.74 16.38
C TYR A 108 -23.95 -14.67 17.36
N ASN A 109 -24.04 -14.24 18.62
CA ASN A 109 -24.87 -14.93 19.60
C ASN A 109 -26.32 -14.96 19.13
N ASN A 110 -27.05 -16.00 19.51
CA ASN A 110 -28.48 -16.05 19.27
C ASN A 110 -29.16 -14.85 19.92
N SER A 111 -30.09 -14.24 19.19
CA SER A 111 -30.96 -13.20 19.73
C SER A 111 -31.81 -13.78 20.87
N SER A 112 -31.92 -13.04 21.98
CA SER A 112 -32.86 -13.34 23.05
C SER A 112 -34.26 -12.80 22.78
N HIS A 113 -34.44 -12.01 21.71
CA HIS A 113 -35.74 -11.47 21.36
C HIS A 113 -36.63 -12.53 20.71
N VAL A 114 -37.77 -12.76 21.35
CA VAL A 114 -38.86 -13.60 20.84
C VAL A 114 -40.11 -12.73 20.78
N THR A 115 -40.79 -12.74 19.63
CA THR A 115 -42.09 -12.08 19.44
C THR A 115 -43.21 -13.09 19.57
N ASN A 116 -44.28 -12.71 20.27
CA ASN A 116 -45.45 -13.54 20.54
C ASN A 116 -46.63 -13.21 19.61
N PHE A 117 -46.60 -12.05 18.93
CA PHE A 117 -47.68 -11.60 18.06
C PHE A 117 -47.19 -11.25 16.64
N PRO A 118 -48.05 -11.40 15.61
CA PRO A 118 -47.71 -10.96 14.27
C PRO A 118 -47.35 -9.46 14.23
N LEU A 119 -46.31 -9.11 13.47
CA LEU A 119 -45.82 -7.73 13.27
C LEU A 119 -45.29 -7.01 14.52
N GLU A 120 -45.00 -7.74 15.61
CA GLU A 120 -44.43 -7.17 16.84
C GLU A 120 -42.99 -6.67 16.67
N LEU A 121 -42.22 -7.24 15.74
CA LEU A 121 -40.88 -6.79 15.38
C LEU A 121 -40.74 -6.75 13.85
N VAL A 122 -40.37 -5.57 13.33
CA VAL A 122 -40.09 -5.36 11.91
C VAL A 122 -38.66 -4.87 11.75
N HIS A 123 -37.82 -5.64 11.07
CA HIS A 123 -36.47 -5.22 10.71
C HIS A 123 -36.52 -4.54 9.34
N THR A 124 -36.03 -3.30 9.26
CA THR A 124 -35.90 -2.58 7.99
C THR A 124 -34.44 -2.24 7.78
N ASP A 125 -33.91 -2.62 6.64
CA ASP A 125 -32.53 -2.33 6.28
C ASP A 125 -32.48 -1.09 5.37
N ALA A 126 -31.77 -0.06 5.79
CA ALA A 126 -31.74 1.24 5.12
C ALA A 126 -30.34 1.50 4.56
N TRP A 127 -30.14 1.14 3.29
CA TRP A 127 -28.89 1.43 2.57
C TRP A 127 -29.15 2.46 1.47
N GLY A 128 -28.42 3.57 1.51
CA GLY A 128 -28.37 4.58 0.43
C GLY A 128 -28.77 6.01 0.85
N ARG A 129 -28.46 6.97 -0.02
CA ARG A 129 -28.99 8.34 0.05
C ARG A 129 -30.29 8.40 -0.74
N LEU A 130 -31.32 9.01 -0.15
CA LEU A 130 -32.42 9.61 -0.89
C LEU A 130 -31.89 10.70 -1.83
#